data_AF-A0A7S1WCD1-F1
#
_entry.id   AF-A0A7S1WCD1-F1
#
_cell.length_a   1.000
_cell.length_b   1.000
_cell.length_c   1.000
_cell.angle_alpha   90.00
_cell.angle_beta   90.00
_cell.angle_gamma   90.00
#
_symmetry.space_group_name_H-M   'P 1'
#
loop_
_entity.id
_entity.type
_entity.pdbx_description
1 polymer ?
#
loop_
_entity_poly.entity_id
_entity_poly.type
_entity_poly.pdbx_seq_one_letter_code
_entity_poly.pdbx_strand_id
1 'polypeptide(L)'
;MADVHPKASAEGPPCEGTGAAPSAGGADRDAVGDGPADGEPAGEFLDAEDREADDGECEGEEDGDPSAADDAEEWEEIYTCPLNIRFTQEKIHPFFYRRGPIVNVVPKIRPVIDTHGGDDVLELVPPFNPIHCLRKGSELWSLDNRRLYALQLAAIEQWPRQCRVRLLCRDRLPRHKFKTQYRKFNTTSEGRSIDVCARYQQFDTWNWFERAVELEWYTFSVRLGTLFSVFEVMPVVGALLFRTGLTGFASRVPLIAGFILTFAVDFLRQKVPIFERKICELHVRAVMDGDVKHLGPCCHRLHQDDNGEDPAISSAAQLAAMMSLGLMLLLPYVVGIAYEKLRSSLLSCWLGVACVLAVQLGSALRDAGTPGDSGYGGGGSPQRRDR
;
A
#
# COMPACT_ATOMS: atom_id res chain seq x y z
N MET A 1 22.95 -36.74 26.68
CA MET A 1 21.75 -35.86 26.72
C MET A 1 21.98 -34.81 25.66
N ALA A 2 21.44 -35.07 24.47
CA ALA A 2 21.56 -34.24 23.29
C ALA A 2 20.13 -33.97 22.84
N ASP A 3 19.68 -32.73 22.97
CA ASP A 3 18.35 -32.31 22.56
C ASP A 3 18.35 -32.03 21.06
N VAL A 4 17.63 -32.89 20.35
CA VAL A 4 17.37 -32.81 18.91
C VAL A 4 16.07 -32.02 18.74
N HIS A 5 16.18 -30.79 18.26
CA HIS A 5 15.03 -30.01 17.81
C HIS A 5 14.51 -30.56 16.46
N PRO A 6 13.19 -30.77 16.28
CA PRO A 6 12.64 -31.20 15.01
C PRO A 6 12.48 -30.01 14.04
N LYS A 7 12.94 -30.23 12.80
CA LYS A 7 12.72 -29.38 11.63
C LYS A 7 11.26 -29.54 11.18
N ALA A 8 10.47 -28.47 11.28
CA ALA A 8 9.16 -28.41 10.66
C ALA A 8 9.31 -28.07 9.17
N SER A 9 9.00 -29.04 8.31
CA SER A 9 8.84 -28.86 6.87
C SER A 9 7.44 -28.34 6.61
N ALA A 10 7.31 -27.09 6.16
CA ALA A 10 6.06 -26.56 5.63
C ALA A 10 5.95 -26.96 4.15
N GLU A 11 5.16 -27.99 3.88
CA GLU A 11 4.66 -28.29 2.54
C GLU A 11 3.60 -27.23 2.18
N GLY A 12 3.89 -26.41 1.17
CA GLY A 12 2.90 -25.51 0.58
C GLY A 12 1.89 -26.26 -0.29
N PRO A 13 0.66 -25.76 -0.43
CA PRO A 13 -0.38 -26.41 -1.21
C PRO A 13 -0.08 -26.34 -2.72
N PRO A 14 -0.52 -27.34 -3.52
CA PRO A 14 -0.32 -27.35 -4.96
C PRO A 14 -1.24 -26.34 -5.66
N CYS A 15 -0.66 -25.57 -6.58
CA CYS A 15 -1.42 -24.78 -7.54
C CYS A 15 -2.12 -25.73 -8.53
N GLU A 16 -3.43 -25.94 -8.34
CA GLU A 16 -4.28 -26.59 -9.33
C GLU A 16 -4.47 -25.66 -10.53
N GLY A 17 -4.03 -26.14 -11.70
CA GLY A 17 -4.19 -25.47 -12.98
C GLY A 17 -5.62 -25.56 -13.49
N THR A 18 -6.18 -24.40 -13.84
CA THR A 18 -7.42 -24.30 -14.60
C THR A 18 -7.14 -24.48 -16.08
N GLY A 19 -7.46 -25.66 -16.59
CA GLY A 19 -7.66 -25.90 -18.02
C GLY A 19 -9.13 -25.69 -18.39
N ALA A 20 -9.40 -24.95 -19.46
CA ALA A 20 -10.54 -25.16 -20.35
C ALA A 20 -10.38 -24.31 -21.63
N ALA A 21 -9.93 -24.94 -22.72
CA ALA A 21 -10.18 -24.50 -24.08
C ALA A 21 -10.81 -25.67 -24.86
N PRO A 22 -11.84 -25.44 -25.70
CA PRO A 22 -12.56 -26.52 -26.34
C PRO A 22 -11.83 -27.08 -27.57
N SER A 23 -11.90 -28.40 -27.67
CA SER A 23 -11.45 -29.28 -28.76
C SER A 23 -12.26 -29.07 -30.04
N ALA A 24 -11.56 -29.09 -31.19
CA ALA A 24 -12.12 -29.58 -32.46
C ALA A 24 -11.02 -30.12 -33.39
N GLY A 25 -11.12 -31.42 -33.73
CA GLY A 25 -10.57 -32.10 -34.92
C GLY A 25 -9.04 -32.28 -34.94
N GLY A 26 -8.44 -33.48 -34.97
CA GLY A 26 -8.86 -34.71 -35.63
C GLY A 26 -8.09 -34.87 -36.95
N ALA A 27 -6.96 -35.60 -36.94
CA ALA A 27 -6.46 -36.40 -38.06
C ALA A 27 -5.18 -37.15 -37.67
N ASP A 28 -5.20 -38.46 -37.92
CA ASP A 28 -4.12 -39.42 -37.82
C ASP A 28 -2.86 -39.03 -38.59
N ARG A 29 -1.69 -39.47 -38.09
CA ARG A 29 -0.76 -40.32 -38.84
C ARG A 29 0.41 -40.79 -37.98
N ASP A 30 0.53 -42.11 -37.94
CA ASP A 30 1.72 -42.87 -37.53
C ASP A 30 2.97 -42.44 -38.28
N ALA A 31 4.11 -42.36 -37.58
CA ALA A 31 5.41 -42.79 -38.11
C ALA A 31 6.46 -42.92 -37.00
N VAL A 32 6.92 -44.15 -36.87
CA VAL A 32 8.12 -44.66 -36.20
C VAL A 32 9.38 -43.88 -36.60
N GLY A 33 10.30 -43.67 -35.65
CA GLY A 33 11.66 -43.21 -35.95
C GLY A 33 12.55 -43.07 -34.71
N ASP A 34 13.12 -44.19 -34.26
CA ASP A 34 14.31 -44.24 -33.39
C ASP A 34 15.54 -43.71 -34.14
N GLY A 35 16.36 -42.88 -33.48
CA GLY A 35 17.69 -42.52 -33.97
C GLY A 35 18.37 -41.40 -33.16
N PRO A 36 19.53 -41.65 -32.52
CA PRO A 36 20.28 -40.67 -31.73
C PRO A 36 21.32 -39.95 -32.60
N ALA A 37 21.57 -38.67 -32.31
CA ALA A 37 22.81 -38.01 -32.74
C ALA A 37 23.03 -36.73 -31.94
N ASP A 38 24.17 -36.71 -31.26
CA ASP A 38 24.81 -35.56 -30.66
C ASP A 38 24.98 -34.43 -31.68
N GLY A 39 24.76 -33.20 -31.24
CA GLY A 39 24.94 -32.03 -32.07
C GLY A 39 24.63 -30.78 -31.28
N GLU A 40 25.53 -30.39 -30.39
CA GLU A 40 25.62 -29.00 -29.91
C GLU A 40 25.93 -28.09 -31.11
N PRO A 41 25.07 -27.12 -31.45
CA PRO A 41 25.52 -25.99 -32.23
C PRO A 41 26.07 -24.94 -31.26
N ALA A 42 27.39 -24.80 -31.24
CA ALA A 42 28.07 -23.59 -30.82
C ALA A 42 27.58 -22.43 -31.71
N GLY A 43 26.47 -21.80 -31.30
CA GLY A 43 26.03 -20.53 -31.84
C GLY A 43 26.86 -19.43 -31.23
N GLU A 44 27.97 -19.08 -31.89
CA GLU A 44 28.56 -17.74 -31.80
C GLU A 44 27.50 -16.74 -32.28
N PHE A 45 26.64 -16.33 -31.34
CA PHE A 45 25.75 -15.20 -31.55
C PHE A 45 26.62 -13.95 -31.43
N LEU A 46 27.00 -13.43 -32.60
CA LEU A 46 27.63 -12.14 -32.77
C LEU A 46 26.89 -11.11 -31.90
N ASP A 47 27.58 -10.62 -30.87
CA ASP A 47 27.21 -9.47 -30.07
C ASP A 47 27.02 -8.29 -31.03
N ALA A 48 25.77 -8.06 -31.44
CA ALA A 48 25.37 -6.83 -32.10
C ALA A 48 25.58 -5.72 -31.07
N GLU A 49 26.62 -4.93 -31.36
CA GLU A 49 27.07 -3.76 -30.65
C GLU A 49 25.90 -2.79 -30.36
N ASP A 50 25.20 -3.00 -29.24
CA ASP A 50 24.64 -1.89 -28.47
C ASP A 50 25.84 -1.12 -27.92
N ARG A 51 26.45 -0.29 -28.79
CA ARG A 51 27.33 0.80 -28.40
C ARG A 51 26.49 1.70 -27.50
N GLU A 52 26.51 1.43 -26.19
CA GLU A 52 26.36 2.49 -25.20
C GLU A 52 27.28 3.61 -25.69
N ALA A 53 26.68 4.76 -25.97
CA ALA A 53 27.34 5.89 -26.59
C ALA A 53 28.51 6.30 -25.70
N ASP A 54 29.68 5.78 -26.06
CA ASP A 54 31.00 6.13 -25.57
C ASP A 54 31.12 7.64 -25.73
N ASP A 55 31.08 8.26 -24.57
CA ASP A 55 31.06 9.65 -24.27
C ASP A 55 32.38 10.25 -24.75
N GLY A 56 32.39 10.60 -26.05
CA GLY A 56 33.48 11.33 -26.68
C GLY A 56 33.92 12.47 -25.78
N GLU A 57 35.09 12.27 -25.17
CA GLU A 57 35.83 13.23 -24.38
C GLU A 57 36.16 14.41 -25.31
N CYS A 58 35.29 15.43 -25.30
CA CYS A 58 35.69 16.75 -25.74
C CYS A 58 36.68 17.28 -24.70
N GLU A 59 37.96 16.99 -24.91
CA GLU A 59 39.08 17.72 -24.31
C GLU A 59 39.06 19.16 -24.83
N GLY A 60 38.16 19.96 -24.25
CA GLY A 60 38.25 21.40 -24.28
C GLY A 60 39.08 21.85 -23.08
N GLU A 61 40.34 22.19 -23.32
CA GLU A 61 41.20 22.94 -22.40
C GLU A 61 40.55 24.31 -22.12
N GLU A 62 39.59 24.37 -21.19
CA GLU A 62 39.14 25.63 -20.60
C GLU A 62 39.94 25.88 -19.31
N ASP A 63 41.11 26.46 -19.50
CA ASP A 63 41.89 27.16 -18.47
C ASP A 63 41.08 28.35 -17.93
N GLY A 64 40.31 28.08 -16.88
CA GLY A 64 39.62 29.12 -16.12
C GLY A 64 39.21 28.57 -14.78
N ASP A 65 40.17 28.51 -13.83
CA ASP A 65 40.01 28.10 -12.43
C ASP A 65 38.73 28.70 -11.83
N PRO A 66 37.60 27.97 -11.85
CA PRO A 66 36.35 28.48 -11.35
C PRO A 66 36.37 28.20 -9.86
N SER A 67 36.97 29.13 -9.11
CA SER A 67 36.72 29.39 -7.69
C SER A 67 36.13 28.19 -6.94
N ALA A 68 37.00 27.33 -6.40
CA ALA A 68 36.66 26.17 -5.56
C ALA A 68 35.77 26.46 -4.32
N ALA A 69 35.36 27.71 -4.13
CA ALA A 69 34.45 28.16 -3.08
C ALA A 69 32.97 27.83 -3.34
N ASP A 70 32.54 27.58 -4.59
CA ASP A 70 31.12 27.35 -4.93
C ASP A 70 30.66 25.89 -4.78
N ASP A 71 31.57 24.92 -4.57
CA ASP A 71 31.23 23.50 -4.44
C ASP A 71 31.04 23.03 -2.98
N ALA A 72 31.18 23.94 -2.00
CA ALA A 72 31.07 23.64 -0.57
C ALA A 72 29.64 23.72 0.00
N GLU A 73 28.61 23.94 -0.82
CA GLU A 73 27.22 23.78 -0.34
C GLU A 73 27.11 22.40 0.31
N GLU A 74 26.73 22.33 1.57
CA GLU A 74 26.66 21.08 2.33
C GLU A 74 25.37 20.34 1.95
N TRP A 75 25.39 19.00 1.91
CA TRP A 75 24.14 18.25 1.81
C TRP A 75 23.43 18.32 3.16
N GLU A 76 22.17 18.73 3.18
CA GLU A 76 21.36 18.78 4.39
C GLU A 76 20.88 17.37 4.74
N GLU A 77 21.16 16.89 5.97
CA GLU A 77 20.58 15.64 6.44
C GLU A 77 19.13 15.87 6.89
N ILE A 78 18.17 15.17 6.27
CA ILE A 78 16.76 15.22 6.67
C ILE A 78 16.18 13.81 6.84
N TYR A 79 15.11 13.70 7.60
CA TYR A 79 14.31 12.47 7.72
C TYR A 79 12.98 12.68 7.00
N THR A 80 12.58 11.71 6.17
CA THR A 80 11.29 11.76 5.48
C THR A 80 10.75 10.36 5.21
N CYS A 81 9.45 10.25 4.92
CA CYS A 81 8.86 9.00 4.48
C CYS A 81 9.35 8.63 3.06
N PRO A 82 9.91 7.42 2.84
CA PRO A 82 10.40 7.03 1.52
C PRO A 82 9.30 6.98 0.45
N LEU A 83 8.03 6.81 0.85
CA LEU A 83 6.87 6.83 -0.06
C LEU A 83 6.57 8.25 -0.58
N ASN A 84 7.02 9.30 0.13
CA ASN A 84 6.89 10.70 -0.32
C ASN A 84 7.97 11.13 -1.33
N ILE A 85 8.98 10.29 -1.57
CA ILE A 85 10.09 10.61 -2.48
C ILE A 85 9.74 10.12 -3.89
N ARG A 86 9.94 11.00 -4.88
CA ARG A 86 9.72 10.73 -6.30
C ARG A 86 10.95 10.11 -6.96
N PHE A 87 10.72 9.23 -7.92
CA PHE A 87 11.75 8.76 -8.83
C PHE A 87 12.11 9.82 -9.87
N THR A 88 13.39 10.00 -10.15
CA THR A 88 13.82 10.85 -11.27
C THR A 88 13.74 10.13 -12.61
N GLN A 89 14.01 8.83 -12.61
CA GLN A 89 14.06 7.99 -13.81
C GLN A 89 12.77 7.19 -14.00
N GLU A 90 12.42 6.92 -15.26
CA GLU A 90 11.32 6.01 -15.62
C GLU A 90 11.69 4.53 -15.46
N LYS A 91 12.97 4.19 -15.59
CA LYS A 91 13.47 2.81 -15.60
C LYS A 91 14.64 2.62 -14.64
N ILE A 92 14.67 1.49 -13.93
CA ILE A 92 15.82 1.04 -13.14
C ILE A 92 16.23 -0.40 -13.46
N HIS A 93 17.52 -0.66 -13.29
CA HIS A 93 18.05 -2.01 -13.36
C HIS A 93 17.71 -2.79 -12.07
N PRO A 94 17.25 -4.06 -12.14
CA PRO A 94 16.85 -4.87 -10.99
C PRO A 94 17.99 -5.27 -10.03
N PHE A 95 19.22 -4.90 -10.35
CA PHE A 95 20.43 -5.28 -9.60
C PHE A 95 21.19 -4.05 -9.11
N PHE A 96 21.70 -4.15 -7.89
CA PHE A 96 22.76 -3.28 -7.39
C PHE A 96 24.11 -3.71 -7.95
N TYR A 97 24.95 -2.73 -8.25
CA TYR A 97 26.32 -2.99 -8.67
C TYR A 97 27.05 -3.79 -7.57
N ARG A 98 27.59 -4.97 -7.92
CA ARG A 98 28.28 -5.94 -7.05
C ARG A 98 27.48 -6.57 -5.90
N ARG A 99 26.24 -6.14 -5.63
CA ARG A 99 25.42 -6.66 -4.51
C ARG A 99 24.28 -7.60 -4.95
N GLY A 100 24.11 -7.79 -6.26
CA GLY A 100 23.08 -8.67 -6.81
C GLY A 100 21.70 -8.03 -6.85
N PRO A 101 20.62 -8.84 -6.90
CA PRO A 101 19.24 -8.36 -6.99
C PRO A 101 18.88 -7.38 -5.87
N ILE A 102 18.11 -6.33 -6.19
CA ILE A 102 17.65 -5.33 -5.21
C ILE A 102 16.83 -5.99 -4.10
N VAL A 103 15.98 -6.96 -4.44
CA VAL A 103 15.15 -7.71 -3.49
C VAL A 103 15.96 -8.41 -2.39
N ASN A 104 17.22 -8.79 -2.65
CA ASN A 104 18.08 -9.42 -1.65
C ASN A 104 18.61 -8.43 -0.59
N VAL A 105 18.39 -7.13 -0.80
CA VAL A 105 18.76 -6.06 0.14
C VAL A 105 17.58 -5.70 1.04
N VAL A 106 16.33 -5.92 0.60
CA VAL A 106 15.13 -5.52 1.35
C VAL A 106 15.10 -6.15 2.76
N PRO A 107 15.31 -7.47 2.95
CA PRO A 107 15.34 -8.07 4.28
C PRO A 107 16.49 -7.60 5.18
N LYS A 108 17.46 -6.87 4.63
CA LYS A 108 18.60 -6.31 5.37
C LYS A 108 18.35 -4.88 5.86
N ILE A 109 17.26 -4.25 5.43
CA ILE A 109 16.83 -2.93 5.90
C ILE A 109 16.13 -3.16 7.23
N ARG A 110 16.70 -2.62 8.32
CA ARG A 110 16.19 -2.86 9.67
C ARG A 110 15.18 -1.77 10.05
N PRO A 111 13.94 -2.12 10.42
CA PRO A 111 13.04 -1.19 11.07
C PRO A 111 13.49 -0.99 12.53
N VAL A 112 13.59 0.26 12.96
CA VAL A 112 13.96 0.66 14.33
C VAL A 112 12.86 1.58 14.84
N ILE A 113 12.30 1.28 16.02
CA ILE A 113 11.31 2.15 16.66
C ILE A 113 12.03 3.40 17.14
N ASP A 114 11.60 4.59 16.71
CA ASP A 114 12.15 5.83 17.22
C ASP A 114 11.63 6.12 18.63
N THR A 115 12.48 5.93 19.63
CA THR A 115 12.13 6.22 21.02
C THR A 115 12.08 7.72 21.33
N HIS A 116 12.59 8.58 20.45
CA HIS A 116 12.70 10.02 20.71
C HIS A 116 11.51 10.82 20.19
N GLY A 117 10.77 10.31 19.20
CA GLY A 117 9.76 11.06 18.46
C GLY A 117 8.37 11.15 19.08
N GLY A 118 8.02 10.33 20.08
CA GLY A 118 6.66 10.25 20.62
C GLY A 118 5.61 9.68 19.66
N ASP A 119 5.87 9.76 18.36
CA ASP A 119 5.08 9.19 17.28
C ASP A 119 5.50 7.74 17.00
N ASP A 120 4.52 6.88 16.69
CA ASP A 120 4.72 5.46 16.32
C ASP A 120 5.28 5.31 14.89
N VAL A 121 6.38 6.02 14.61
CA VAL A 121 7.05 6.06 13.31
C VAL A 121 8.29 5.17 13.34
N LEU A 122 8.42 4.28 12.36
CA LEU A 122 9.56 3.38 12.21
C LEU A 122 10.67 4.04 11.41
N GLU A 123 11.89 4.06 11.94
CA GLU A 123 13.08 4.44 11.17
C GLU A 123 13.61 3.23 10.40
N LEU A 124 13.70 3.36 9.07
CA LEU A 124 14.30 2.34 8.21
C LEU A 124 15.81 2.59 8.09
N VAL A 125 16.61 1.66 8.60
CA VAL A 125 18.08 1.73 8.57
C VAL A 125 18.63 0.78 7.49
N PRO A 126 18.97 1.29 6.29
CA PRO A 126 19.44 0.45 5.19
C PRO A 126 20.93 0.06 5.33
N PRO A 127 21.39 -1.03 4.68
CA PRO A 127 22.79 -1.44 4.64
C PRO A 127 23.62 -0.67 3.58
N PHE A 128 23.19 0.53 3.22
CA PHE A 128 23.84 1.41 2.24
C PHE A 128 23.79 2.85 2.70
N ASN A 129 24.67 3.69 2.14
CA ASN A 129 24.73 5.12 2.48
C ASN A 129 23.39 5.81 2.19
N PRO A 130 23.04 6.86 2.96
CA PRO A 130 21.87 7.70 2.70
C PRO A 130 21.73 8.06 1.22
N ILE A 131 20.49 8.10 0.74
CA ILE A 131 20.19 8.47 -0.65
C ILE A 131 20.29 9.99 -0.83
N HIS A 132 20.68 10.43 -2.01
CA HIS A 132 20.70 11.83 -2.37
C HIS A 132 19.38 12.23 -3.02
N CYS A 133 18.81 13.34 -2.59
CA CYS A 133 17.57 13.90 -3.09
C CYS A 133 17.73 15.37 -3.48
N LEU A 134 17.08 15.75 -4.58
CA LEU A 134 16.91 17.13 -5.00
C LEU A 134 15.53 17.63 -4.53
N ARG A 135 15.48 18.77 -3.86
CA ARG A 135 14.23 19.45 -3.53
C ARG A 135 13.76 20.28 -4.71
N LYS A 136 12.52 20.08 -5.14
CA LYS A 136 11.88 20.85 -6.23
C LYS A 136 10.50 21.30 -5.77
N GLY A 137 10.40 22.53 -5.25
CA GLY A 137 9.18 23.00 -4.60
C GLY A 137 8.94 22.25 -3.28
N SER A 138 7.75 21.68 -3.11
CA SER A 138 7.40 20.85 -1.94
C SER A 138 7.81 19.38 -2.10
N GLU A 139 8.29 18.96 -3.28
CA GLU A 139 8.59 17.56 -3.57
C GLU A 139 10.08 17.22 -3.47
N LEU A 140 10.36 15.97 -3.08
CA LEU A 140 11.70 15.41 -3.03
C LEU A 140 11.90 14.40 -4.16
N TRP A 141 12.99 14.55 -4.90
CA TRP A 141 13.30 13.75 -6.08
C TRP A 141 14.60 12.97 -5.87
N SER A 142 14.57 11.65 -5.94
CA SER A 142 15.75 10.81 -5.68
C SER A 142 16.73 10.80 -6.86
N LEU A 143 18.01 10.99 -6.58
CA LEU A 143 19.11 10.78 -7.52
C LEU A 143 19.60 9.32 -7.51
N ASP A 144 19.15 8.52 -6.54
CA ASP A 144 19.53 7.14 -6.26
C ASP A 144 18.32 6.18 -6.39
N ASN A 145 17.66 6.17 -7.55
CA ASN A 145 16.37 5.48 -7.75
C ASN A 145 16.35 3.99 -7.35
N ARG A 146 17.44 3.23 -7.58
CA ARG A 146 17.54 1.82 -7.13
C ARG A 146 17.48 1.67 -5.61
N ARG A 147 18.11 2.60 -4.87
CA ARG A 147 18.08 2.59 -3.40
C ARG A 147 16.72 3.05 -2.89
N LEU A 148 16.11 4.04 -3.55
CA LEU A 148 14.74 4.46 -3.24
C LEU A 148 13.75 3.29 -3.43
N TYR A 149 13.83 2.56 -4.53
CA TYR A 149 12.98 1.39 -4.78
C TYR A 149 13.10 0.36 -3.64
N ALA A 150 14.32 0.04 -3.20
CA ALA A 150 14.53 -0.86 -2.05
C ALA A 150 13.91 -0.32 -0.75
N LEU A 151 14.02 0.99 -0.50
CA LEU A 151 13.43 1.64 0.69
C LEU A 151 11.90 1.65 0.63
N GLN A 152 11.31 1.87 -0.54
CA GLN A 152 9.87 1.83 -0.72
C GLN A 152 9.32 0.41 -0.56
N LEU A 153 10.03 -0.62 -1.07
CA LEU A 153 9.68 -2.02 -0.82
C LEU A 153 9.68 -2.33 0.68
N ALA A 154 10.74 -1.95 1.41
CA ALA A 154 10.82 -2.15 2.86
C ALA A 154 9.73 -1.37 3.61
N ALA A 155 9.41 -0.14 3.19
CA ALA A 155 8.31 0.62 3.79
C ALA A 155 6.94 -0.04 3.55
N ILE A 156 6.72 -0.63 2.37
CA ILE A 156 5.49 -1.38 2.08
C ILE A 156 5.40 -2.67 2.89
N GLU A 157 6.52 -3.32 3.24
CA GLU A 157 6.50 -4.46 4.18
C GLU A 157 6.06 -4.07 5.60
N GLN A 158 6.22 -2.79 5.98
CA GLN A 158 5.78 -2.26 7.28
C GLN A 158 4.40 -1.58 7.21
N TRP A 159 3.75 -1.55 6.05
CA TRP A 159 2.45 -0.92 5.87
C TRP A 159 1.39 -1.57 6.77
N PRO A 160 0.51 -0.82 7.47
CA PRO A 160 0.24 0.63 7.36
C PRO A 160 1.06 1.52 8.30
N ARG A 161 2.10 1.02 8.96
CA ARG A 161 2.92 1.83 9.88
C ARG A 161 3.75 2.84 9.10
N GLN A 162 3.74 4.09 9.57
CA GLN A 162 4.54 5.13 8.93
C GLN A 162 6.02 4.85 9.12
N CYS A 163 6.76 5.00 8.04
CA CYS A 163 8.21 4.82 8.03
C CYS A 163 8.90 6.13 7.69
N ARG A 164 10.11 6.33 8.21
CA ARG A 164 11.02 7.41 7.82
C ARG A 164 12.42 6.87 7.52
N VAL A 165 13.15 7.57 6.68
CA VAL A 165 14.53 7.24 6.34
C VAL A 165 15.38 8.51 6.35
N ARG A 166 16.64 8.36 6.80
CA ARG A 166 17.64 9.42 6.71
C ARG A 166 18.14 9.58 5.28
N LEU A 167 18.15 10.80 4.78
CA LEU A 167 18.63 11.12 3.43
C LEU A 167 19.41 12.43 3.39
N LEU A 168 20.10 12.65 2.27
CA LEU A 168 20.87 13.85 1.97
C LEU A 168 20.12 14.69 0.95
N CYS A 169 19.72 15.91 1.30
CA CYS A 169 18.94 16.80 0.45
C CYS A 169 19.73 18.04 0.04
N ARG A 170 19.47 18.54 -1.17
CA ARG A 170 19.88 19.88 -1.63
C ARG A 170 18.77 20.49 -2.47
N ASP A 171 18.72 21.81 -2.52
CA ASP A 171 17.79 22.56 -3.37
C ASP A 171 18.27 22.68 -4.82
N ARG A 172 19.59 22.64 -5.04
CA ARG A 172 20.20 22.79 -6.36
C ARG A 172 21.30 21.75 -6.57
N LEU A 173 21.41 21.29 -7.82
CA LEU A 173 22.51 20.42 -8.24
C LEU A 173 23.79 21.25 -8.42
N PRO A 174 24.97 20.71 -8.05
CA PRO A 174 26.25 21.34 -8.35
C PRO A 174 26.37 21.63 -9.84
N ARG A 175 26.87 22.82 -10.21
CA ARG A 175 26.95 23.27 -11.62
C ARG A 175 27.66 22.25 -12.50
N HIS A 176 28.75 21.66 -12.00
CA HIS A 176 29.55 20.67 -12.71
C HIS A 176 28.79 19.33 -12.97
N LYS A 177 27.79 18.99 -12.16
CA LYS A 177 26.95 17.77 -12.33
C LYS A 177 25.57 18.05 -12.91
N PHE A 178 25.25 19.31 -13.18
CA PHE A 178 23.91 19.70 -13.62
C PHE A 178 23.51 18.96 -14.89
N LYS A 179 24.36 18.97 -15.92
CA LYS A 179 24.06 18.34 -17.23
C LYS A 179 23.84 16.83 -17.13
N THR A 180 24.66 16.11 -16.37
CA THR A 180 24.61 14.65 -16.27
C THR A 180 23.46 14.18 -15.39
N GLN A 181 23.19 14.85 -14.27
CA GLN A 181 22.09 14.50 -13.37
C GLN A 181 20.73 14.93 -13.93
N TYR A 182 20.65 16.07 -14.61
CA TYR A 182 19.39 16.55 -15.20
C TYR A 182 18.89 15.61 -16.31
N ARG A 183 19.79 14.96 -17.07
CA ARG A 183 19.43 13.92 -18.05
C ARG A 183 18.68 12.73 -17.42
N LYS A 184 18.82 12.50 -16.11
CA LYS A 184 18.09 11.45 -15.40
C LYS A 184 16.63 11.80 -15.12
N PHE A 185 16.23 13.07 -15.23
CA PHE A 185 14.84 13.51 -15.03
C PHE A 185 14.02 13.23 -16.29
N ASN A 186 13.62 11.96 -16.47
CA ASN A 186 12.88 11.50 -17.65
C ASN A 186 11.60 10.74 -17.30
N THR A 187 11.09 10.86 -16.07
CA THR A 187 9.83 10.22 -15.67
C THR A 187 8.60 10.88 -16.31
N THR A 188 7.68 10.04 -16.79
CA THR A 188 6.37 10.43 -17.33
C THR A 188 5.27 10.47 -16.25
N SER A 189 5.48 9.75 -15.15
CA SER A 189 4.49 9.50 -14.09
C SER A 189 4.65 10.41 -12.87
N GLU A 190 5.19 11.62 -13.03
CA GLU A 190 5.60 12.51 -11.92
C GLU A 190 6.52 11.80 -10.89
N GLY A 191 7.26 10.76 -11.31
CA GLY A 191 8.11 9.98 -10.42
C GLY A 191 7.36 9.11 -9.40
N ARG A 192 6.06 8.84 -9.61
CA ARG A 192 5.26 7.96 -8.73
C ARG A 192 5.39 6.46 -9.05
N SER A 193 5.72 6.13 -10.29
CA SER A 193 5.97 4.77 -10.73
C SER A 193 7.33 4.63 -11.39
N ILE A 194 7.85 3.41 -11.41
CA ILE A 194 9.11 3.08 -12.07
C ILE A 194 9.08 1.66 -12.64
N ASP A 195 9.62 1.50 -13.84
CA ASP A 195 9.77 0.19 -14.47
C ASP A 195 11.09 -0.46 -14.05
N VAL A 196 11.00 -1.70 -13.61
CA VAL A 196 12.16 -2.53 -13.26
C VAL A 196 12.49 -3.41 -14.47
N CYS A 197 13.53 -3.04 -15.21
CA CYS A 197 13.90 -3.71 -16.46
C CYS A 197 15.41 -3.97 -16.56
N ALA A 198 15.78 -5.10 -17.17
CA ALA A 198 17.17 -5.35 -17.58
C ALA A 198 17.19 -5.66 -19.08
N ARG A 199 18.00 -4.93 -19.84
CA ARG A 199 18.07 -5.02 -21.31
C ARG A 199 16.67 -4.92 -21.94
N TYR A 200 16.15 -6.04 -22.45
CA TYR A 200 14.88 -6.16 -23.17
C TYR A 200 13.78 -6.84 -22.33
N GLN A 201 14.05 -7.19 -21.08
CA GLN A 201 13.10 -7.86 -20.19
C GLN A 201 12.58 -6.87 -19.14
N GLN A 202 11.28 -6.63 -19.19
CA GLN A 202 10.54 -5.96 -18.11
C GLN A 202 10.19 -7.00 -17.06
N PHE A 203 10.61 -6.77 -15.82
CA PHE A 203 10.32 -7.66 -14.69
C PHE A 203 9.07 -7.21 -13.96
N ASP A 204 8.95 -5.92 -13.70
CA ASP A 204 7.89 -5.35 -12.86
C ASP A 204 7.69 -3.86 -13.19
N THR A 205 6.50 -3.35 -12.88
CA THR A 205 6.20 -1.91 -12.86
C THR A 205 5.76 -1.55 -11.45
N TRP A 206 6.64 -0.84 -10.75
CA TRP A 206 6.41 -0.50 -9.36
C TRP A 206 5.65 0.80 -9.23
N ASN A 207 4.55 0.77 -8.48
CA ASN A 207 3.85 1.94 -7.96
C ASN A 207 3.46 1.64 -6.51
N TRP A 208 4.14 2.29 -5.56
CA TRP A 208 3.92 2.01 -4.15
C TRP A 208 2.49 2.30 -3.70
N PHE A 209 1.82 3.29 -4.31
CA PHE A 209 0.47 3.70 -3.92
C PHE A 209 -0.54 2.63 -4.31
N GLU A 210 -0.47 2.13 -5.55
CA GLU A 210 -1.31 1.00 -5.99
C GLU A 210 -1.05 -0.24 -5.12
N ARG A 211 0.22 -0.50 -4.79
CA ARG A 211 0.57 -1.64 -3.93
C ARG A 211 -0.01 -1.52 -2.52
N ALA A 212 0.02 -0.32 -1.92
CA ALA A 212 -0.61 -0.07 -0.63
C ALA A 212 -2.14 -0.23 -0.71
N VAL A 213 -2.77 0.24 -1.79
CA VAL A 213 -4.21 0.06 -2.03
C VAL A 213 -4.57 -1.42 -2.13
N GLU A 214 -3.76 -2.25 -2.79
CA GLU A 214 -3.99 -3.70 -2.87
C GLU A 214 -3.93 -4.40 -1.50
N LEU A 215 -2.96 -4.04 -0.66
CA LEU A 215 -2.83 -4.60 0.71
C LEU A 215 -4.05 -4.22 1.58
N GLU A 216 -4.45 -2.96 1.52
CA GLU A 216 -5.62 -2.46 2.23
C GLU A 216 -6.92 -3.06 1.70
N TRP A 217 -7.02 -3.21 0.38
CA TRP A 217 -8.17 -3.85 -0.25
C TRP A 217 -8.38 -5.23 0.34
N TYR A 218 -7.36 -6.09 0.33
CA TYR A 218 -7.50 -7.46 0.83
C TYR A 218 -8.05 -7.48 2.26
N THR A 219 -7.45 -6.70 3.16
CA THR A 219 -7.88 -6.59 4.56
C THR A 219 -9.30 -6.06 4.69
N PHE A 220 -9.65 -5.03 3.91
CA PHE A 220 -10.97 -4.40 3.92
C PHE A 220 -12.05 -5.35 3.39
N SER A 221 -11.80 -6.05 2.29
CA SER A 221 -12.73 -7.04 1.72
C SER A 221 -12.99 -8.21 2.66
N VAL A 222 -11.98 -8.67 3.43
CA VAL A 222 -12.18 -9.72 4.44
C VAL A 222 -13.13 -9.24 5.54
N ARG A 223 -12.95 -8.00 6.03
CA ARG A 223 -13.83 -7.39 7.04
C ARG A 223 -15.25 -7.21 6.51
N LEU A 224 -15.39 -6.69 5.29
CA LEU A 224 -16.68 -6.52 4.63
C LEU A 224 -17.37 -7.86 4.35
N GLY A 225 -16.62 -8.85 3.87
CA GLY A 225 -17.12 -10.20 3.64
C GLY A 225 -17.67 -10.82 4.91
N THR A 226 -16.94 -10.69 6.03
CA THR A 226 -17.41 -11.15 7.35
C THR A 226 -18.69 -10.45 7.76
N LEU A 227 -18.78 -9.13 7.59
CA LEU A 227 -19.99 -8.36 7.87
C LEU A 227 -21.17 -8.87 7.02
N PHE A 228 -21.00 -9.01 5.71
CA PHE A 228 -22.04 -9.50 4.82
C PHE A 228 -22.49 -10.93 5.18
N SER A 229 -21.56 -11.82 5.51
CA SER A 229 -21.89 -13.19 5.94
C SER A 229 -22.76 -13.21 7.20
N VAL A 230 -22.51 -12.32 8.18
CA VAL A 230 -23.38 -12.20 9.36
C VAL A 230 -24.80 -11.79 8.96
N PHE A 231 -24.94 -10.83 8.04
CA PHE A 231 -26.24 -10.37 7.57
C PHE A 231 -26.94 -11.37 6.65
N GLU A 232 -26.22 -12.23 5.95
CA GLU A 232 -26.76 -13.30 5.11
C GLU A 232 -27.35 -14.44 5.96
N VAL A 233 -26.71 -14.78 7.08
CA VAL A 233 -27.19 -15.81 8.02
C VAL A 233 -28.39 -15.32 8.85
N MET A 234 -28.49 -14.00 9.11
CA MET A 234 -29.52 -13.44 9.98
C MET A 234 -30.97 -13.74 9.53
N PRO A 235 -31.36 -13.61 8.24
CA PRO A 235 -32.68 -14.02 7.76
C PRO A 235 -32.99 -15.51 7.97
N VAL A 236 -32.00 -16.39 7.80
CA VAL A 236 -32.17 -17.84 8.01
C VAL A 236 -32.44 -18.14 9.47
N VAL A 237 -31.65 -17.55 10.37
CA VAL A 237 -31.86 -17.65 11.83
C VAL A 237 -33.23 -17.07 12.21
N GLY A 238 -33.59 -15.91 11.66
CA GLY A 238 -34.89 -15.28 11.87
C GLY A 238 -36.05 -16.18 11.43
N ALA A 239 -35.93 -16.85 10.28
CA ALA A 239 -36.94 -17.78 9.77
C ALA A 239 -37.08 -19.03 10.66
N LEU A 240 -35.98 -19.58 11.18
CA LEU A 240 -35.99 -20.71 12.12
C LEU A 240 -36.62 -20.33 13.47
N LEU A 241 -36.26 -19.16 14.00
CA LEU A 241 -36.86 -18.63 15.23
C LEU A 241 -38.36 -18.33 15.05
N PHE A 242 -38.77 -17.84 13.88
CA PHE A 242 -40.18 -17.67 13.53
C PHE A 242 -40.92 -19.01 13.48
N ARG A 243 -40.35 -20.03 12.83
CA ARG A 243 -40.95 -21.37 12.72
C ARG A 243 -41.14 -22.05 14.07
N THR A 244 -40.22 -21.86 15.01
CA THR A 244 -40.29 -22.44 16.36
C THR A 244 -41.27 -21.71 17.28
N GLY A 245 -41.85 -20.59 16.85
CA GLY A 245 -42.77 -19.78 17.65
C GLY A 245 -42.09 -18.98 18.76
N LEU A 246 -40.75 -19.04 18.87
CA LEU A 246 -39.97 -18.37 19.91
C LEU A 246 -40.00 -16.85 19.78
N THR A 247 -40.21 -16.32 18.58
CA THR A 247 -40.26 -14.87 18.35
C THR A 247 -41.60 -14.23 18.70
N GLY A 248 -42.68 -15.01 18.80
CA GLY A 248 -44.03 -14.50 19.07
C GLY A 248 -44.59 -13.56 17.99
N PHE A 249 -43.99 -13.48 16.80
CA PHE A 249 -44.49 -12.62 15.73
C PHE A 249 -45.78 -13.19 15.11
N ALA A 250 -46.83 -12.38 15.10
CA ALA A 250 -48.10 -12.74 14.46
C ALA A 250 -48.06 -12.58 12.93
N SER A 251 -47.10 -11.83 12.39
CA SER A 251 -47.02 -11.46 10.97
C SER A 251 -45.79 -12.06 10.28
N ARG A 252 -45.94 -12.35 8.97
CA ARG A 252 -44.90 -12.91 8.10
C ARG A 252 -44.03 -11.83 7.43
N VAL A 253 -44.35 -10.55 7.65
CA VAL A 253 -43.65 -9.41 7.03
C VAL A 253 -42.14 -9.42 7.31
N PRO A 254 -41.64 -9.72 8.53
CA PRO A 254 -40.20 -9.77 8.80
C PRO A 254 -39.45 -10.79 7.94
N LEU A 255 -40.09 -11.92 7.61
CA LEU A 255 -39.48 -12.96 6.79
C LEU A 255 -39.36 -12.51 5.33
N ILE A 256 -40.39 -11.87 4.79
CA ILE A 256 -40.35 -11.30 3.43
C ILE A 256 -39.30 -10.18 3.34
N ALA A 257 -39.23 -9.30 4.34
CA ALA A 257 -38.23 -8.24 4.41
C ALA A 257 -36.80 -8.80 4.47
N GLY A 258 -36.57 -9.86 5.24
CA GLY A 258 -35.28 -10.56 5.29
C GLY A 258 -34.85 -11.14 3.94
N PHE A 259 -35.78 -11.74 3.18
CA PHE A 259 -35.49 -12.22 1.84
C PHE A 259 -35.14 -11.08 0.86
N ILE A 260 -35.91 -9.99 0.86
CA ILE A 260 -35.62 -8.81 0.03
C ILE A 260 -34.24 -8.23 0.38
N LEU A 261 -33.91 -8.17 1.68
CA LEU A 261 -32.62 -7.69 2.14
C LEU A 261 -31.47 -8.60 1.65
N THR A 262 -31.67 -9.91 1.64
CA THR A 262 -30.67 -10.86 1.12
C THR A 262 -30.37 -10.58 -0.35
N PHE A 263 -31.40 -10.41 -1.19
CA PHE A 263 -31.22 -10.02 -2.59
C PHE A 263 -30.56 -8.64 -2.76
N ALA A 264 -30.88 -7.68 -1.89
CA ALA A 264 -30.24 -6.37 -1.90
C ALA A 264 -28.75 -6.46 -1.53
N VAL A 265 -28.39 -7.31 -0.56
CA VAL A 265 -27.00 -7.61 -0.18
C VAL A 265 -26.25 -8.22 -1.36
N ASP A 266 -26.85 -9.18 -2.06
CA ASP A 266 -26.24 -9.79 -3.26
C ASP A 266 -25.97 -8.76 -4.36
N PHE A 267 -26.92 -7.85 -4.59
CA PHE A 267 -26.74 -6.77 -5.56
C PHE A 267 -25.65 -5.78 -5.14
N LEU A 268 -25.59 -5.42 -3.85
CA LEU A 268 -24.52 -4.58 -3.31
C LEU A 268 -23.16 -5.25 -3.50
N ARG A 269 -23.05 -6.56 -3.24
CA ARG A 269 -21.82 -7.35 -3.38
C ARG A 269 -21.22 -7.28 -4.79
N GLN A 270 -22.04 -7.12 -5.84
CA GLN A 270 -21.55 -6.94 -7.21
C GLN A 270 -20.87 -5.58 -7.45
N LYS A 271 -21.24 -4.54 -6.70
CA LYS A 271 -20.69 -3.17 -6.82
C LYS A 271 -19.59 -2.87 -5.79
N VAL A 272 -19.52 -3.69 -4.75
CA VAL A 272 -18.54 -3.59 -3.65
C VAL A 272 -17.09 -3.44 -4.15
N PRO A 273 -16.57 -4.18 -5.15
CA PRO A 273 -15.18 -4.06 -5.58
C PRO A 273 -14.74 -2.64 -5.97
N ILE A 274 -15.57 -1.91 -6.71
CA ILE A 274 -15.23 -0.55 -7.18
C ILE A 274 -15.20 0.43 -5.99
N PHE A 275 -16.15 0.27 -5.08
CA PHE A 275 -16.26 1.11 -3.89
C PHE A 275 -15.15 0.81 -2.88
N GLU A 276 -14.81 -0.47 -2.68
CA GLU A 276 -13.69 -0.93 -1.86
C GLU A 276 -12.38 -0.28 -2.29
N ARG A 277 -12.07 -0.33 -3.60
CA ARG A 277 -10.87 0.34 -4.13
C ARG A 277 -10.82 1.81 -3.75
N LYS A 278 -11.91 2.54 -3.95
CA LYS A 278 -11.98 3.98 -3.70
C LYS A 278 -11.83 4.32 -2.22
N ILE A 279 -12.38 3.50 -1.33
CA ILE A 279 -12.17 3.66 0.11
C ILE A 279 -10.72 3.37 0.48
N CYS A 280 -10.11 2.34 -0.10
CA CYS A 280 -8.71 2.00 0.15
C CYS A 280 -7.78 3.11 -0.36
N GLU A 281 -8.05 3.70 -1.53
CA GLU A 281 -7.33 4.89 -2.02
C GLU A 281 -7.41 6.06 -1.02
N LEU A 282 -8.61 6.34 -0.48
CA LEU A 282 -8.79 7.39 0.54
C LEU A 282 -8.10 7.04 1.86
N HIS A 283 -8.11 5.76 2.24
CA HIS A 283 -7.43 5.28 3.44
C HIS A 283 -5.92 5.44 3.33
N VAL A 284 -5.32 5.00 2.22
CA VAL A 284 -3.88 5.13 1.96
C VAL A 284 -3.46 6.60 2.00
N ARG A 285 -4.26 7.52 1.45
CA ARG A 285 -4.00 8.97 1.57
C ARG A 285 -4.04 9.44 3.03
N ALA A 286 -5.08 9.07 3.77
CA ALA A 286 -5.18 9.41 5.19
C ALA A 286 -4.02 8.84 6.02
N VAL A 287 -3.55 7.63 5.74
CA VAL A 287 -2.36 7.04 6.39
C VAL A 287 -1.13 7.90 6.09
N MET A 288 -0.94 8.33 4.84
CA MET A 288 0.20 9.14 4.43
C MET A 288 0.17 10.56 5.01
N ASP A 289 -1.02 11.13 5.17
CA ASP A 289 -1.23 12.45 5.76
C ASP A 289 -1.14 12.45 7.30
N GLY A 290 -1.09 11.26 7.92
CA GLY A 290 -1.10 11.12 9.38
C GLY A 290 -2.47 11.27 10.02
N ASP A 291 -3.54 11.28 9.22
CA ASP A 291 -4.93 11.46 9.64
C ASP A 291 -5.60 10.15 10.13
N VAL A 292 -4.81 9.12 10.40
CA VAL A 292 -5.30 7.85 10.92
C VAL A 292 -5.36 7.84 12.44
N LYS A 293 -6.44 7.26 12.96
CA LYS A 293 -6.66 7.12 14.39
C LYS A 293 -6.58 5.66 14.77
N HIS A 294 -5.87 5.36 15.86
CA HIS A 294 -5.94 4.05 16.48
C HIS A 294 -7.35 3.87 17.06
N LEU A 295 -8.04 2.82 16.63
CA LEU A 295 -9.31 2.47 17.23
C LEU A 295 -9.08 2.08 18.68
N GLY A 296 -9.84 2.70 19.58
CA GLY A 296 -9.66 2.51 21.01
C GLY A 296 -9.85 1.06 21.47
N PRO A 297 -9.37 0.72 22.67
CA PRO A 297 -9.27 -0.66 23.18
C PRO A 297 -10.60 -1.42 23.30
N CYS A 298 -11.75 -0.75 23.17
CA CYS A 298 -13.07 -1.39 23.24
C CYS A 298 -13.28 -2.47 22.17
N CYS A 299 -12.64 -2.36 21.00
CA CYS A 299 -12.67 -3.39 19.96
C CYS A 299 -11.54 -4.44 20.11
N HIS A 300 -10.53 -4.18 20.95
CA HIS A 300 -9.34 -5.01 21.06
C HIS A 300 -9.60 -6.35 21.77
N ARG A 301 -10.61 -6.37 22.66
CA ARG A 301 -10.89 -7.52 23.54
C ARG A 301 -11.38 -8.78 22.80
N LEU A 302 -11.82 -8.64 21.54
CA LEU A 302 -12.31 -9.76 20.73
C LEU A 302 -11.21 -10.45 19.92
N HIS A 303 -10.04 -9.83 19.78
CA HIS A 303 -8.96 -10.30 18.91
C HIS A 303 -7.61 -10.42 19.62
N GLN A 304 -7.62 -10.48 20.95
CA GLN A 304 -6.42 -10.70 21.75
C GLN A 304 -6.02 -12.18 21.71
N ASP A 305 -5.66 -12.65 20.52
CA ASP A 305 -4.81 -13.83 20.39
C ASP A 305 -3.37 -13.40 20.69
N ASP A 306 -2.65 -14.26 21.41
CA ASP A 306 -1.36 -14.03 22.10
C ASP A 306 -0.17 -13.70 21.18
N ASN A 307 -0.41 -13.39 19.90
CA ASN A 307 0.60 -13.25 18.85
C ASN A 307 1.21 -11.84 18.71
N GLY A 308 0.84 -10.89 19.58
CA GLY A 308 1.42 -9.54 19.55
C GLY A 308 1.12 -8.77 18.26
N GLU A 309 -0.04 -9.01 17.63
CA GLU A 309 -0.45 -8.25 16.45
C GLU A 309 -0.70 -6.77 16.83
N ASP A 310 -0.10 -5.87 16.05
CA ASP A 310 -0.28 -4.42 16.22
C ASP A 310 -1.77 -4.03 16.08
N PRO A 311 -2.26 -3.04 16.85
CA PRO A 311 -3.66 -2.63 16.81
C PRO A 311 -4.06 -2.17 15.41
N ALA A 312 -5.20 -2.69 14.92
CA ALA A 312 -5.73 -2.34 13.61
C ALA A 312 -5.93 -0.82 13.47
N ILE A 313 -5.17 -0.21 12.55
CA ILE A 313 -5.33 1.19 12.16
C ILE A 313 -6.55 1.31 11.25
N SER A 314 -7.37 2.34 11.43
CA SER A 314 -8.52 2.62 10.57
C SER A 314 -8.64 4.11 10.32
N SER A 315 -8.87 4.49 9.06
CA SER A 315 -9.13 5.89 8.71
C SER A 315 -10.59 6.26 8.94
N ALA A 316 -10.88 7.56 9.01
CA ALA A 316 -12.24 8.08 9.04
C ALA A 316 -13.06 7.59 7.83
N ALA A 317 -12.46 7.48 6.64
CA ALA A 317 -13.14 6.99 5.44
C ALA A 317 -13.56 5.51 5.55
N GLN A 318 -12.67 4.63 6.03
CA GLN A 318 -13.02 3.22 6.28
C GLN A 318 -14.12 3.10 7.34
N LEU A 319 -14.02 3.87 8.43
CA LEU A 319 -15.06 3.88 9.47
C LEU A 319 -16.39 4.37 8.90
N ALA A 320 -16.40 5.50 8.19
CA ALA A 320 -17.59 6.03 7.55
C ALA A 320 -18.26 5.00 6.65
N ALA A 321 -17.48 4.29 5.84
CA ALA A 321 -17.96 3.26 4.95
C ALA A 321 -18.57 2.07 5.70
N MET A 322 -17.86 1.52 6.69
CA MET A 322 -18.34 0.43 7.52
C MET A 322 -19.62 0.81 8.27
N MET A 323 -19.68 2.02 8.82
CA MET A 323 -20.83 2.54 9.54
C MET A 323 -22.02 2.78 8.61
N SER A 324 -21.79 3.37 7.45
CA SER A 324 -22.84 3.60 6.44
C SER A 324 -23.41 2.28 5.95
N LEU A 325 -22.55 1.28 5.72
CA LEU A 325 -22.98 -0.05 5.32
C LEU A 325 -23.77 -0.73 6.44
N GLY A 326 -23.28 -0.69 7.68
CA GLY A 326 -24.00 -1.21 8.83
C GLY A 326 -25.39 -0.57 8.99
N LEU A 327 -25.49 0.75 8.84
CA LEU A 327 -26.77 1.47 8.87
C LEU A 327 -27.69 1.03 7.73
N MET A 328 -27.18 0.92 6.51
CA MET A 328 -27.96 0.42 5.37
C MET A 328 -28.49 -1.00 5.58
N LEU A 329 -27.67 -1.88 6.14
CA LEU A 329 -28.04 -3.27 6.40
C LEU A 329 -29.04 -3.38 7.57
N LEU A 330 -29.00 -2.46 8.52
CA LEU A 330 -29.95 -2.40 9.65
C LEU A 330 -31.26 -1.69 9.32
N LEU A 331 -31.28 -0.81 8.33
CA LEU A 331 -32.45 0.02 8.00
C LEU A 331 -33.74 -0.79 7.74
N PRO A 332 -33.74 -1.92 7.01
CA PRO A 332 -34.94 -2.72 6.83
C PRO A 332 -35.47 -3.32 8.13
N TYR A 333 -34.60 -3.69 9.06
CA TYR A 333 -35.00 -4.19 10.38
C TYR A 333 -35.63 -3.08 11.21
N VAL A 334 -35.05 -1.87 11.18
CA VAL A 334 -35.58 -0.69 11.86
C VAL A 334 -36.97 -0.33 11.31
N VAL A 335 -37.13 -0.31 9.99
CA VAL A 335 -38.42 -0.02 9.33
C VAL A 335 -39.44 -1.13 9.65
N GLY A 336 -39.04 -2.40 9.62
CA GLY A 336 -39.91 -3.52 10.00
C GLY A 336 -40.42 -3.42 11.44
N ILE A 337 -39.53 -3.05 12.38
CA ILE A 337 -39.88 -2.81 13.79
C ILE A 337 -40.81 -1.61 13.94
N ALA A 338 -40.73 -0.58 13.10
CA ALA A 338 -41.63 0.57 13.16
C ALA A 338 -43.05 0.26 12.67
N TYR A 339 -43.18 -0.63 11.68
CA TYR A 339 -44.47 -0.96 11.05
C TYR A 339 -45.31 -1.92 11.89
N GLU A 340 -44.69 -2.88 12.57
CA GLU A 340 -45.35 -3.56 13.68
C GLU A 340 -45.30 -2.63 14.89
N LYS A 341 -46.34 -2.50 15.71
CA LYS A 341 -46.35 -1.60 16.90
C LYS A 341 -45.39 -2.08 18.02
N LEU A 342 -44.18 -2.50 17.68
CA LEU A 342 -43.10 -2.79 18.60
C LEU A 342 -42.62 -1.48 19.22
N ARG A 343 -42.46 -1.50 20.54
CA ARG A 343 -42.28 -0.32 21.38
C ARG A 343 -41.17 0.61 20.87
N SER A 344 -41.52 1.90 20.77
CA SER A 344 -40.72 3.04 20.29
C SER A 344 -39.32 3.22 20.92
N SER A 345 -39.00 2.52 22.01
CA SER A 345 -37.75 2.69 22.75
C SER A 345 -36.52 2.07 22.09
N LEU A 346 -36.69 1.00 21.32
CA LEU A 346 -35.57 0.36 20.60
C LEU A 346 -35.18 1.19 19.37
N LEU A 347 -36.17 1.71 18.66
CA LEU A 347 -35.97 2.54 17.49
C LEU A 347 -35.34 3.90 17.84
N SER A 348 -35.75 4.52 18.95
CA SER A 348 -35.14 5.77 19.42
C SER A 348 -33.70 5.59 19.90
N CYS A 349 -33.39 4.46 20.55
CA CYS A 349 -32.02 4.10 20.93
C CYS A 349 -31.12 3.95 19.70
N TRP A 350 -31.58 3.24 18.68
CA TRP A 350 -30.84 3.05 17.43
C TRP A 350 -30.70 4.34 16.60
N LEU A 351 -31.76 5.16 16.53
CA LEU A 351 -31.69 6.47 15.88
C LEU A 351 -30.71 7.40 16.62
N GLY A 352 -30.66 7.30 17.95
CA GLY A 352 -29.68 8.01 18.79
C GLY A 352 -28.24 7.60 18.47
N VAL A 353 -27.98 6.30 18.37
CA VAL A 353 -26.66 5.76 17.96
C VAL A 353 -26.30 6.24 16.55
N ALA A 354 -27.20 6.07 15.57
CA ALA A 354 -26.98 6.53 14.19
C ALA A 354 -26.71 8.04 14.10
N CYS A 355 -27.42 8.85 14.90
CA CYS A 355 -27.25 10.30 14.96
C CYS A 355 -25.90 10.69 15.57
N VAL A 356 -25.50 10.08 16.69
CA VAL A 356 -24.17 10.30 17.30
C VAL A 356 -23.06 9.95 16.32
N LEU A 357 -23.22 8.85 15.58
CA LEU A 357 -22.25 8.42 14.58
C LEU A 357 -22.18 9.36 13.38
N ALA A 358 -23.33 9.84 12.89
CA ALA A 358 -23.38 10.83 11.82
C ALA A 358 -22.74 12.17 12.24
N VAL A 359 -22.94 12.58 13.50
CA VAL A 359 -22.30 13.77 14.07
C VAL A 359 -20.79 13.58 14.20
N GLN A 360 -20.33 12.43 14.71
CA GLN A 360 -18.90 12.13 14.80
C GLN A 360 -18.23 12.10 13.42
N LEU A 361 -18.92 11.54 12.42
CA LEU A 361 -18.45 11.56 11.05
C LEU A 361 -18.40 12.98 10.46
N GLY A 362 -19.44 13.78 10.70
CA GLY A 362 -19.49 15.18 10.27
C GLY A 362 -18.39 16.04 10.92
N SER A 363 -18.12 15.83 12.21
CA SER A 363 -17.01 16.48 12.91
C SER A 363 -15.66 16.05 12.34
N ALA A 364 -15.43 14.76 12.13
CA ALA A 364 -14.19 14.26 11.53
C ALA A 364 -13.95 14.82 10.11
N LEU A 365 -14.99 14.94 9.30
CA LEU A 365 -14.91 15.54 7.96
C LEU A 365 -14.69 17.05 7.99
N ARG A 366 -15.28 17.76 8.97
CA ARG A 366 -15.10 19.20 9.14
C ARG A 366 -13.70 19.55 9.61
N ASP A 367 -13.13 18.74 10.50
CA ASP A 367 -11.76 18.93 10.97
C ASP A 367 -10.75 18.67 9.84
N ALA A 368 -10.98 17.66 9.00
CA ALA A 368 -10.17 17.37 7.81
C ALA A 368 -10.26 18.45 6.70
N GLY A 369 -11.34 19.25 6.68
CA GLY A 369 -11.57 20.30 5.70
C GLY A 369 -10.91 21.65 6.03
N THR A 370 -10.34 21.78 7.22
CA THR A 370 -9.48 22.92 7.57
C THR A 370 -8.06 22.50 7.22
N PRO A 371 -7.51 22.84 6.05
CA PRO A 371 -6.07 22.71 5.83
C PRO A 371 -5.43 23.47 6.96
N GLY A 372 -4.80 22.73 7.87
CA GLY A 372 -3.99 23.33 8.92
C GLY A 372 -3.04 24.25 8.20
N ASP A 373 -3.24 25.54 8.38
CA ASP A 373 -2.24 26.57 8.17
C ASP A 373 -1.18 26.29 9.25
N SER A 374 -0.50 25.14 9.10
CA SER A 374 0.69 24.77 9.82
C SER A 374 1.72 25.73 9.28
N GLY A 375 1.67 26.95 9.83
CA GLY A 375 2.74 27.90 9.74
C GLY A 375 4.00 27.12 10.09
N TYR A 376 4.76 26.82 9.05
CA TYR A 376 6.19 26.63 9.13
C TYR A 376 6.70 27.93 9.76
N GLY A 377 6.67 27.97 11.09
CA GLY A 377 7.33 28.96 11.89
C GLY A 377 8.78 28.85 11.52
N GLY A 378 9.25 29.85 10.75
CA GLY A 378 10.65 29.99 10.40
C GLY A 378 11.48 29.83 11.67
N GLY A 379 12.29 28.78 11.69
CA GLY A 379 13.31 28.59 12.70
C GLY A 379 14.20 29.83 12.70
N GLY A 380 14.04 30.65 13.74
CA GLY A 380 14.97 31.71 14.05
C GLY A 380 16.36 31.11 14.22
N SER A 381 17.30 31.59 13.41
CA SER A 381 18.71 31.28 13.52
C SER A 381 19.19 31.60 14.95
N PRO A 382 19.95 30.71 15.62
CA PRO A 382 20.59 31.07 16.87
C PRO A 382 21.66 32.11 16.59
N GLN A 383 21.40 33.34 17.03
CA GLN A 383 22.36 34.44 17.02
C GLN A 383 23.55 34.05 17.91
N ARG A 384 24.66 33.67 17.27
CA ARG A 384 25.94 33.36 17.91
C ARG A 384 26.43 34.64 18.60
N ARG A 385 26.45 34.63 19.94
CA ARG A 385 27.11 35.66 20.75
C ARG A 385 28.62 35.46 20.64
N ASP A 386 29.30 36.43 20.08
CA ASP A 386 30.75 36.58 20.18
C ASP A 386 31.17 36.77 21.64
N ARG A 387 32.12 35.96 22.08
CA ARG A 387 33.10 36.25 23.13
C ARG A 387 34.42 35.60 22.79
#